data_AF-W5SC24-F1
#
_entry.id   AF-W5SC24-F1
#
_cell.length_a   1.000
_cell.length_b   1.000
_cell.length_c   1.000
_cell.angle_alpha   90.00
_cell.angle_beta   90.00
_cell.angle_gamma   90.00
#
_symmetry.space_group_name_H-M   'P 1'
#
loop_
_entity.id
_entity.type
_entity.pdbx_description
1 polymer ?
#
loop_
_entity_poly.entity_id
_entity_poly.type
_entity_poly.pdbx_seq_one_letter_code
_entity_poly.pdbx_strand_id
1 'polypeptide(L)'
;EDIAVIFSKADKDKSGTLTVKEFEEVLDDICQRYPQVELYLKNNKMKDLVDLLKEPNGGVAKESIELDIEEFKKALSEVDSQMKNLPATAQ
;
A
#
# COMPACT_ATOMS: atom_id res chain seq x y z
N GLU A 1 15.08 5.39 3.19
CA GLU A 1 14.66 6.45 4.13
C GLU A 1 13.24 6.94 3.81
N ASP A 2 12.88 7.13 2.54
CA ASP A 2 11.62 7.74 2.09
C ASP A 2 10.33 7.05 2.56
N ILE A 3 10.32 5.72 2.57
CA ILE A 3 9.17 4.92 3.04
C ILE A 3 8.87 5.20 4.52
N ALA A 4 9.89 5.36 5.37
CA ALA A 4 9.70 5.64 6.78
C ALA A 4 9.17 7.06 7.02
N VAL A 5 9.57 8.02 6.20
CA VAL A 5 9.06 9.41 6.25
C VAL A 5 7.59 9.44 5.85
N ILE A 6 7.22 8.71 4.80
CA ILE A 6 5.83 8.62 4.34
C ILE A 6 4.97 7.87 5.36
N PHE A 7 5.47 6.77 5.90
CA PHE A 7 4.80 6.02 6.95
C PHE A 7 4.55 6.89 8.18
N SER A 8 5.59 7.59 8.68
CA SER A 8 5.44 8.48 9.83
C SER A 8 4.58 9.72 9.55
N LYS A 9 4.42 10.12 8.28
CA LYS A 9 3.52 11.19 7.88
C LYS A 9 2.06 10.70 7.83
N ALA A 10 1.86 9.44 7.49
CA ALA A 10 0.58 8.77 7.44
C ALA A 10 0.07 8.39 8.83
N ASP A 11 0.97 7.91 9.70
CA ASP A 11 0.71 7.51 11.09
C ASP A 11 0.55 8.78 11.94
N LYS A 12 -0.66 9.35 11.91
CA LYS A 12 -0.96 10.61 12.59
C LYS A 12 -1.07 10.41 14.09
N ASP A 13 -1.56 9.25 14.52
CA ASP A 13 -1.67 8.91 15.94
C ASP A 13 -0.39 8.33 16.55
N LYS A 14 0.63 8.04 15.72
CA LYS A 14 1.93 7.50 16.13
C LYS A 14 1.81 6.16 16.84
N SER A 15 0.83 5.34 16.44
CA SER A 15 0.66 3.96 16.93
C SER A 15 1.77 3.04 16.44
N GLY A 16 2.45 3.40 15.34
CA GLY A 16 3.36 2.52 14.63
C GLY A 16 2.66 1.60 13.62
N THR A 17 1.35 1.79 13.41
CA THR A 17 0.52 1.11 12.41
C THR A 17 -0.24 2.13 11.57
N LEU A 18 -0.57 1.78 10.34
CA LEU A 18 -1.43 2.58 9.47
C LEU A 18 -2.79 1.92 9.35
N THR A 19 -3.81 2.62 9.81
CA THR A 19 -5.19 2.21 9.53
C THR A 19 -5.53 2.46 8.07
N VAL A 20 -6.55 1.77 7.55
CA VAL A 20 -7.07 1.99 6.19
C VAL A 20 -7.32 3.49 5.94
N LYS A 21 -7.90 4.19 6.91
CA LYS A 21 -8.23 5.62 6.79
C LYS A 21 -6.98 6.49 6.64
N GLU A 22 -5.97 6.25 7.46
CA GLU A 22 -4.72 7.01 7.40
C GLU A 22 -3.98 6.77 6.09
N PHE A 23 -3.98 5.53 5.63
CA PHE A 23 -3.38 5.18 4.36
C PHE A 23 -4.12 5.82 3.19
N GLU A 24 -5.46 5.80 3.18
CA GLU A 24 -6.25 6.49 2.15
C GLU A 24 -5.95 7.99 2.08
N GLU A 25 -5.76 8.65 3.22
CA GLU A 25 -5.40 10.08 3.26
C GLU A 25 -4.02 10.37 2.65
N VAL A 26 -3.06 9.44 2.77
CA VAL A 26 -1.72 9.59 2.18
C VAL A 26 -1.56 8.89 0.85
N LEU A 27 -2.55 8.13 0.39
CA LEU A 27 -2.47 7.32 -0.81
C LEU A 27 -2.17 8.20 -2.04
N ASP A 28 -2.78 9.38 -2.11
CA ASP A 28 -2.53 10.33 -3.19
C ASP A 28 -1.06 10.81 -3.18
N ASP A 29 -0.52 11.18 -2.00
CA ASP A 29 0.89 11.59 -1.82
C ASP A 29 1.83 10.43 -2.17
N ILE A 30 1.48 9.19 -1.76
CA ILE A 30 2.19 7.96 -2.11
C ILE A 30 2.17 7.74 -3.61
N CYS A 31 1.02 7.86 -4.28
CA CYS A 31 0.91 7.67 -5.73
C CYS A 31 1.70 8.74 -6.49
N GLN A 32 1.77 9.97 -5.98
CA GLN A 32 2.61 11.03 -6.57
C GLN A 32 4.10 10.77 -6.40
N ARG A 33 4.53 10.22 -5.26
CA ARG A 33 5.94 9.90 -4.98
C ARG A 33 6.39 8.57 -5.56
N TYR A 34 5.47 7.61 -5.61
CA TYR A 34 5.64 6.23 -6.03
C TYR A 34 4.51 5.88 -7.01
N PRO A 35 4.60 6.33 -8.27
CA PRO A 35 3.61 6.01 -9.29
C PRO A 35 3.47 4.49 -9.52
N GLN A 36 4.45 3.69 -9.08
CA GLN A 36 4.32 2.24 -9.08
C GLN A 36 3.16 1.71 -8.22
N VAL A 37 2.82 2.39 -7.12
CA VAL A 37 1.69 2.01 -6.27
C VAL A 37 0.38 2.25 -7.00
N GLU A 38 0.26 3.41 -7.65
CA GLU A 38 -0.93 3.75 -8.43
C GLU A 38 -1.16 2.76 -9.58
N LEU A 39 -0.12 2.47 -10.34
CA LEU A 39 -0.21 1.57 -11.48
C LEU A 39 -0.48 0.13 -11.02
N TYR A 40 0.06 -0.29 -9.88
CA TYR A 40 -0.28 -1.58 -9.29
C TYR A 40 -1.77 -1.69 -8.94
N LEU A 41 -2.33 -0.68 -8.25
CA LEU A 41 -3.75 -0.66 -7.90
C LEU A 41 -4.63 -0.72 -9.15
N LYS A 42 -4.25 0.03 -10.20
CA LYS A 42 -4.91 -0.02 -11.52
C LYS A 42 -4.81 -1.40 -12.17
N ASN A 43 -3.64 -2.03 -12.14
CA ASN A 43 -3.39 -3.31 -12.81
C ASN A 43 -4.08 -4.48 -12.12
N ASN A 44 -4.05 -4.51 -10.80
CA ASN A 44 -4.57 -5.63 -10.03
C ASN A 44 -6.09 -5.58 -9.85
N LYS A 45 -6.77 -4.59 -10.47
CA LYS A 45 -8.22 -4.31 -10.32
C LYS A 45 -8.68 -4.33 -8.87
N MET A 46 -7.77 -4.04 -7.94
CA MET A 46 -8.10 -3.90 -6.53
C MET A 46 -9.01 -2.69 -6.44
N LYS A 47 -10.29 -2.95 -6.17
CA LYS A 47 -11.31 -1.90 -6.09
C LYS A 47 -11.04 -0.95 -4.94
N ASP A 48 -10.31 -1.43 -3.94
CA ASP A 48 -10.00 -0.73 -2.71
C ASP A 48 -8.62 -1.14 -2.20
N LEU A 49 -7.98 -0.22 -1.50
CA LEU A 49 -6.77 -0.46 -0.75
C LEU A 49 -6.94 -1.59 0.29
N VAL A 50 -8.16 -1.78 0.77
CA VAL A 50 -8.57 -2.90 1.62
C VAL A 50 -8.22 -4.27 1.01
N ASP A 51 -8.13 -4.37 -0.32
CA ASP A 51 -7.73 -5.59 -1.03
C ASP A 51 -6.20 -5.77 -1.10
N LEU A 52 -5.43 -4.67 -1.02
CA LEU A 52 -3.96 -4.73 -0.86
C LEU A 52 -3.59 -5.14 0.57
N LEU A 53 -4.34 -4.63 1.56
CA LEU A 53 -4.14 -4.91 2.98
C LEU A 53 -4.82 -6.21 3.43
N LYS A 54 -5.64 -6.82 2.58
CA LYS A 54 -6.15 -8.19 2.73
C LYS A 54 -5.26 -9.13 1.92
N GLU A 55 -4.49 -10.02 2.55
CA GLU A 55 -4.25 -11.41 2.10
C GLU A 55 -3.20 -12.10 3.03
N PRO A 56 -3.13 -13.45 3.21
CA PRO A 56 -4.06 -14.55 2.90
C PRO A 56 -4.66 -15.24 4.15
N ASN A 57 -4.36 -14.78 5.38
CA ASN A 57 -4.85 -15.40 6.62
C ASN A 57 -6.25 -14.92 6.97
N GLY A 58 -7.23 -15.34 6.17
CA GLY A 58 -8.62 -14.91 6.18
C GLY A 58 -9.22 -14.64 7.56
N GLY A 59 -9.83 -13.45 7.71
CA GLY A 59 -10.81 -13.21 8.78
C GLY A 59 -10.76 -11.86 9.48
N VAL A 60 -9.85 -10.94 9.15
CA VAL A 60 -9.84 -9.64 9.85
C VAL A 60 -10.98 -8.76 9.35
N ALA A 61 -11.81 -8.32 10.29
CA ALA A 61 -12.89 -7.38 10.06
C ALA A 61 -12.33 -6.12 9.37
N LYS A 62 -12.99 -5.70 8.28
CA LYS A 62 -12.60 -4.59 7.39
C LYS A 62 -12.31 -3.25 8.07
N GLU A 63 -12.57 -3.13 9.37
CA GLU A 63 -12.56 -1.87 10.12
C GLU A 63 -11.33 -1.71 11.04
N SER A 64 -10.53 -2.75 11.23
CA SER A 64 -9.35 -2.74 12.12
C SER A 64 -8.10 -3.29 11.44
N ILE A 65 -8.00 -3.12 10.12
CA ILE A 65 -6.79 -3.47 9.40
C ILE A 65 -5.76 -2.38 9.69
N GLU A 66 -4.76 -2.76 10.47
CA GLU A 66 -3.63 -1.94 10.90
C GLU A 66 -2.38 -2.51 10.24
N LEU A 67 -1.71 -1.70 9.41
CA LEU A 67 -0.54 -2.12 8.65
C LEU A 67 0.72 -1.54 9.30
N ASP A 68 1.59 -2.37 9.82
CA ASP A 68 2.87 -1.90 10.35
C ASP A 68 3.85 -1.54 9.23
N ILE A 69 4.93 -0.84 9.60
CA ILE A 69 5.96 -0.38 8.65
C ILE A 69 6.64 -1.54 7.91
N GLU A 70 6.70 -2.72 8.53
CA GLU A 70 7.29 -3.91 7.90
C GLU A 70 6.37 -4.46 6.82
N GLU A 71 5.08 -4.60 7.13
CA GLU A 71 4.07 -4.94 6.13
C GLU A 71 3.97 -3.89 5.02
N PHE A 72 4.07 -2.60 5.34
CA PHE A 72 4.09 -1.54 4.33
C PHE A 72 5.26 -1.67 3.36
N LYS A 73 6.47 -1.91 3.89
CA LYS A 73 7.66 -2.16 3.06
C LYS A 73 7.49 -3.42 2.21
N LYS A 74 6.92 -4.49 2.79
CA LYS A 74 6.65 -5.73 2.07
C LYS A 74 5.67 -5.50 0.93
N ALA A 75 4.55 -4.83 1.18
CA ALA A 75 3.57 -4.47 0.17
C ALA A 75 4.21 -3.67 -0.98
N LEU A 76 5.02 -2.66 -0.67
CA LEU A 76 5.76 -1.90 -1.69
C LEU A 76 6.77 -2.75 -2.47
N SER A 77 7.44 -3.69 -1.81
CA SER A 77 8.34 -4.64 -2.47
C SER A 77 7.59 -5.63 -3.36
N GLU A 78 6.38 -6.04 -2.98
CA GLU A 78 5.51 -6.88 -3.81
C GLU A 78 4.96 -6.11 -5.01
N VAL A 79 4.60 -4.84 -4.81
CA VAL A 79 4.24 -3.90 -5.89
C VAL A 79 5.37 -3.81 -6.92
N ASP A 80 6.61 -3.59 -6.47
CA ASP A 80 7.79 -3.52 -7.33
C ASP A 80 8.06 -4.86 -8.06
N SER A 81 7.91 -5.98 -7.34
CA SER A 81 8.07 -7.33 -7.90
C SER A 81 7.01 -7.64 -8.96
N GLN A 82 5.75 -7.29 -8.69
CA GLN A 82 4.67 -7.45 -9.67
C GLN A 82 4.89 -6.56 -10.87
N MET A 83 5.33 -5.30 -10.68
CA MET A 83 5.71 -4.42 -11.78
C MET A 83 6.80 -5.00 -12.67
N LYS A 84 7.82 -5.63 -12.09
CA LYS A 84 8.88 -6.32 -12.86
C LYS A 84 8.36 -7.54 -13.61
N ASN A 85 7.31 -8.19 -13.10
CA ASN A 85 6.65 -9.33 -13.73
C ASN A 85 5.55 -8.92 -14.72
N LEU A 86 5.17 -7.64 -14.78
CA LEU A 86 4.27 -7.17 -15.82
C LEU A 86 5.04 -7.19 -17.16
N PRO A 87 4.53 -7.90 -18.19
CA PRO A 87 5.14 -7.79 -19.51
C PRO A 87 5.07 -6.32 -19.91
N ALA A 88 6.21 -5.74 -20.28
CA ALA A 88 6.25 -4.38 -20.77
C ALA A 88 5.30 -4.27 -21.96
N THR A 89 4.10 -3.70 -21.78
CA THR A 89 3.28 -3.25 -22.90
C THR A 89 3.87 -1.95 -23.42
N ALA A 90 5.08 -2.06 -23.98
CA ALA A 90 5.54 -1.18 -25.02
C ALA A 90 4.85 -1.67 -26.30
N GLN A 91 3.82 -0.95 -26.73
CA GLN A 91 3.17 -1.14 -28.02
C GLN A 91 3.62 -0.04 -28.98
#